data_AF-A0A7Z9U968-F1
#
_entry.id   AF-A0A7Z9U968-F1
#
_cell.length_a   1.000
_cell.length_b   1.000
_cell.length_c   1.000
_cell.angle_alpha   90.00
_cell.angle_beta   90.00
_cell.angle_gamma   90.00
#
_symmetry.space_group_name_H-M   'P 1'
#
loop_
_entity.id
_entity.type
_entity.pdbx_description
1 polymer ?
#
loop_
_entity_poly.entity_id
_entity_poly.type
_entity_poly.pdbx_seq_one_letter_code
_entity_poly.pdbx_strand_id
1 'polypeptide(L)'
;PGINEMARDSLPLLTLENAREVIQEFETLANAKVESNGWVRVKDGTNGSNSDVQEANIGENPFVNIKPRIGMTDEEIRRALASIAKGNYWTYENWIRVGMAVWHETGGSLEGLSLWIQWSERDPNFQSDRDCRTRWPGFRPSPTGRCTTMATVLRWARDERMETDPLGEFKGRFVYVADGDAVHDLEGYGHDKPLLLKEFRNMTANIRMTIEERRPLADDPDRGVEKVVPVHSQWMISEARKTAQGFEYVPGGDTFLQDVQNRVYINTFHMPVFHDPCPDATPECTESMLGVFFRHMEYILPVEVEREWFYSWMAFNIKNPGVRCKVTPLLIATD
;
A
#
# COMPACT_ATOMS: atom_id res chain seq x y z
N PRO A 1 1.43 -40.03 -12.29
CA PRO A 1 1.15 -38.76 -11.59
C PRO A 1 0.09 -38.99 -10.51
N GLY A 2 0.50 -38.90 -9.24
CA GLY A 2 -0.34 -39.20 -8.09
C GLY A 2 -0.06 -38.20 -6.99
N ILE A 3 -1.05 -37.99 -6.12
CA ILE A 3 -0.91 -37.18 -4.92
C ILE A 3 0.17 -37.83 -4.06
N ASN A 4 1.28 -37.13 -3.85
CA ASN A 4 2.33 -37.53 -2.92
C ASN A 4 2.10 -36.81 -1.60
N GLU A 5 1.69 -37.56 -0.58
CA GLU A 5 1.55 -37.05 0.78
C GLU A 5 2.85 -37.27 1.55
N MET A 6 3.43 -36.19 2.08
CA MET A 6 4.56 -36.26 3.00
C MET A 6 4.21 -35.59 4.32
N ALA A 7 4.50 -36.26 5.44
CA ALA A 7 4.29 -35.71 6.76
C ALA A 7 5.29 -34.57 7.03
N ARG A 8 4.83 -33.48 7.65
CA ARG A 8 5.68 -32.32 8.02
C ARG A 8 6.96 -32.74 8.74
N ASP A 9 6.85 -33.71 9.66
CA ASP A 9 7.95 -34.15 10.53
C ASP A 9 9.01 -34.97 9.77
N SER A 10 8.72 -35.36 8.53
CA SER A 10 9.66 -36.09 7.67
C SER A 10 10.56 -35.17 6.83
N LEU A 11 10.34 -33.85 6.87
CA LEU A 11 11.18 -32.87 6.19
C LEU A 11 12.38 -32.49 7.06
N PRO A 12 13.60 -32.47 6.51
CA PRO A 12 14.78 -32.06 7.25
C PRO A 12 14.68 -30.58 7.66
N LEU A 13 15.12 -30.27 8.88
CA LEU A 13 15.24 -28.89 9.36
C LEU A 13 16.41 -28.19 8.65
N LEU A 14 16.11 -27.12 7.90
CA LEU A 14 17.14 -26.31 7.26
C LEU A 14 17.89 -25.49 8.32
N THR A 15 19.13 -25.88 8.61
CA THR A 15 20.02 -25.13 9.50
C THR A 15 20.77 -24.04 8.74
N LEU A 16 21.38 -23.10 9.47
CA LEU A 16 22.23 -22.06 8.88
C LEU A 16 23.40 -22.66 8.08
N GLU A 17 23.91 -23.81 8.53
CA GLU A 17 25.00 -24.51 7.87
C GLU A 17 24.53 -25.11 6.54
N ASN A 18 23.36 -25.75 6.52
CA ASN A 18 22.78 -26.28 5.28
C ASN A 18 22.47 -25.16 4.28
N ALA A 19 22.00 -23.99 4.74
CA ALA A 19 21.78 -22.85 3.85
C ALA A 19 23.09 -22.36 3.21
N ARG A 20 24.22 -22.38 3.95
CA ARG A 20 25.53 -22.01 3.42
C ARG A 20 26.06 -23.03 2.42
N GLU A 21 25.89 -24.33 2.70
CA GLU A 21 26.26 -25.41 1.78
C GLU A 21 25.51 -25.30 0.45
N VAL A 22 24.21 -25.03 0.49
CA VAL A 22 23.39 -24.83 -0.72
C VAL A 22 23.88 -23.64 -1.54
N ILE A 23 24.23 -22.52 -0.90
CA ILE A 23 24.78 -21.35 -1.60
C ILE A 23 26.12 -21.70 -2.24
N GLN A 24 27.00 -22.42 -1.54
CA GLN A 24 28.31 -22.81 -2.04
C GLN A 24 28.21 -23.76 -3.24
N GLU A 25 27.32 -24.74 -3.18
CA GLU A 25 27.04 -25.65 -4.30
C GLU A 25 26.47 -24.87 -5.50
N PHE A 26 25.55 -23.94 -5.26
CA PHE A 26 25.03 -23.08 -6.31
C PHE A 26 26.12 -22.23 -6.97
N GLU A 27 27.01 -21.59 -6.21
CA GLU A 27 28.11 -20.80 -6.77
C GLU A 27 29.04 -21.66 -7.63
N THR A 28 29.33 -22.89 -7.19
CA THR A 28 30.15 -23.84 -7.94
C THR A 28 29.50 -24.20 -9.28
N LEU A 29 28.21 -24.55 -9.27
CA LEU A 29 27.46 -24.88 -10.49
C LEU A 29 27.32 -23.68 -11.42
N ALA A 30 27.02 -22.50 -10.87
CA ALA A 30 26.86 -21.27 -11.62
C ALA A 30 28.15 -20.88 -12.35
N ASN A 31 29.30 -20.94 -11.67
CA ASN A 31 30.59 -20.65 -12.28
C ASN A 31 30.91 -21.63 -13.42
N ALA A 32 30.71 -22.93 -13.20
CA ALA A 32 30.90 -23.94 -14.24
C ALA A 32 29.98 -23.71 -15.47
N LYS A 33 28.73 -23.28 -15.24
CA LYS A 33 27.78 -22.97 -16.32
C LYS A 33 28.09 -21.68 -17.07
N VAL A 34 28.68 -20.67 -16.40
CA VAL A 34 29.18 -19.46 -17.05
C VAL A 34 30.39 -19.79 -17.93
N GLU A 35 31.32 -20.60 -17.43
CA GLU A 35 32.49 -21.06 -18.21
C GLU A 35 32.10 -21.89 -19.43
N SER A 36 31.03 -22.69 -19.32
CA SER A 36 30.52 -23.50 -20.43
C SER A 36 29.62 -22.72 -21.41
N ASN A 37 29.57 -21.38 -21.34
CA ASN A 37 28.66 -20.52 -22.11
C ASN A 37 27.16 -20.88 -21.95
N GLY A 38 26.79 -21.61 -20.90
CA GLY A 38 25.40 -21.96 -20.63
C GLY A 38 24.64 -20.81 -19.97
N TRP A 39 25.30 -20.08 -19.07
CA TRP A 39 24.72 -18.97 -18.30
C TRP A 39 25.50 -17.67 -18.51
N VAL A 40 24.79 -16.53 -18.47
CA VAL A 40 25.39 -15.19 -18.53
C VAL A 40 25.27 -14.53 -17.16
N ARG A 41 26.39 -14.06 -16.60
CA ARG A 41 26.41 -13.35 -15.31
C ARG A 41 25.81 -11.96 -15.48
N VAL A 42 24.70 -11.67 -14.79
CA VAL A 42 23.98 -10.39 -14.90
C VAL A 42 24.43 -9.36 -13.84
N LYS A 43 24.68 -9.78 -12.59
CA LYS A 43 25.15 -8.91 -11.50
C LYS A 43 25.75 -9.70 -10.34
N ASP A 44 26.50 -9.01 -9.46
CA ASP A 44 26.97 -9.56 -8.19
C ASP A 44 25.88 -9.49 -7.11
N GLY A 45 25.92 -10.44 -6.17
CA GLY A 45 25.05 -10.42 -4.99
C GLY A 45 25.38 -9.23 -4.09
N THR A 46 24.38 -8.43 -3.74
CA THR A 46 24.54 -7.31 -2.82
C THR A 46 24.67 -7.81 -1.39
N ASN A 47 25.81 -7.55 -0.75
CA ASN A 47 25.95 -7.68 0.70
C ASN A 47 25.08 -6.62 1.40
N GLY A 48 23.81 -6.94 1.66
CA GLY A 48 23.01 -6.37 2.74
C GLY A 48 23.04 -4.84 2.95
N SER A 49 23.22 -4.03 1.91
CA SER A 49 23.18 -2.57 2.01
C SER A 49 22.20 -1.99 1.01
N ASN A 50 21.23 -1.24 1.53
CA ASN A 50 20.37 -0.33 0.78
C ASN A 50 21.23 0.61 -0.07
N SER A 51 21.23 0.42 -1.38
CA SER A 51 21.60 1.46 -2.33
C SER A 51 20.95 1.16 -3.68
N ASP A 52 20.11 2.09 -4.08
CA ASP A 52 19.66 2.42 -5.44
C ASP A 52 19.30 1.26 -6.37
N VAL A 53 17.98 1.12 -6.57
CA VAL A 53 17.39 0.41 -7.71
C VAL A 53 17.79 1.15 -8.99
N GLN A 54 19.01 0.88 -9.48
CA GLN A 54 19.40 1.19 -10.84
C GLN A 54 18.75 0.19 -11.79
N GLU A 55 17.99 0.76 -12.72
CA GLU A 55 17.43 0.22 -13.96
C GLU A 55 17.82 -1.24 -14.27
N ALA A 56 17.08 -2.19 -13.70
CA ALA A 56 17.00 -3.52 -14.29
C ALA A 56 16.42 -3.37 -15.70
N ASN A 57 17.05 -3.98 -16.71
CA ASN A 57 16.64 -3.98 -18.12
C ASN A 57 15.11 -4.02 -18.26
N ILE A 58 14.54 -2.86 -18.55
CA ILE A 58 13.10 -2.58 -18.52
C ILE A 58 12.33 -3.34 -19.63
N GLY A 59 13.05 -3.97 -20.56
CA GLY A 59 12.49 -4.63 -21.74
C GLY A 59 11.92 -6.04 -21.55
N GLU A 60 12.32 -6.80 -20.51
CA GLU A 60 12.01 -8.24 -20.46
C GLU A 60 10.86 -8.64 -19.52
N ASN A 61 10.51 -7.82 -18.53
CA ASN A 61 9.49 -8.19 -17.55
C ASN A 61 8.28 -7.24 -17.59
N PRO A 62 7.18 -7.62 -18.28
CA PRO A 62 5.99 -6.79 -18.44
C PRO A 62 5.24 -6.52 -17.12
N PHE A 63 5.60 -7.19 -16.02
CA PHE A 63 4.96 -7.02 -14.72
C PHE A 63 5.62 -5.97 -13.82
N VAL A 64 6.85 -5.53 -14.13
CA VAL A 64 7.61 -4.62 -13.25
C VAL A 64 6.94 -3.25 -13.09
N ASN A 65 6.28 -2.78 -14.15
CA ASN A 65 5.62 -1.48 -14.19
C ASN A 65 4.12 -1.54 -13.94
N ILE A 66 3.54 -2.74 -13.77
CA ILE A 66 2.13 -2.90 -13.41
C ILE A 66 1.99 -2.65 -11.91
N LYS A 67 1.57 -1.43 -11.56
CA LYS A 67 1.18 -1.09 -10.20
C LYS A 67 -0.34 -1.22 -10.06
N PRO A 68 -0.82 -1.99 -9.08
CA PRO A 68 -2.25 -2.05 -8.82
C PRO A 68 -2.76 -0.67 -8.40
N ARG A 69 -4.02 -0.41 -8.74
CA ARG A 69 -4.77 0.76 -8.26
C ARG A 69 -5.07 0.60 -6.77
N ILE A 70 -5.28 1.71 -6.07
CA ILE A 70 -5.44 1.71 -4.62
C ILE A 70 -6.84 1.22 -4.22
N GLY A 71 -7.88 1.54 -4.98
CA GLY A 71 -9.26 1.31 -4.52
C GLY A 71 -10.08 2.58 -4.34
N MET A 72 -9.55 3.76 -4.66
CA MET A 72 -10.15 5.02 -4.20
C MET A 72 -11.42 5.36 -4.97
N THR A 73 -12.44 5.77 -4.22
CA THR A 73 -13.64 6.42 -4.76
C THR A 73 -13.33 7.82 -5.29
N ASP A 74 -14.14 8.32 -6.22
CA ASP A 74 -14.02 9.70 -6.73
C ASP A 74 -14.05 10.75 -5.61
N GLU A 75 -14.81 10.48 -4.54
CA GLU A 75 -14.87 11.33 -3.34
C GLU A 75 -13.54 11.37 -2.59
N GLU A 76 -12.89 10.21 -2.42
CA GLU A 76 -11.58 10.12 -1.79
C GLU A 76 -10.49 10.79 -2.63
N ILE A 77 -10.52 10.59 -3.95
CA ILE A 77 -9.60 11.26 -4.87
C ILE A 77 -9.78 12.78 -4.75
N ARG A 78 -11.02 13.27 -4.78
CA ARG A 78 -11.30 14.71 -4.66
C ARG A 78 -10.85 15.29 -3.32
N ARG A 79 -11.07 14.59 -2.21
CA ARG A 79 -10.59 15.01 -0.87
C ARG A 79 -9.06 15.05 -0.80
N ALA A 80 -8.38 14.06 -1.38
CA ALA A 80 -6.92 14.06 -1.46
C ALA A 80 -6.41 15.25 -2.29
N LEU A 81 -7.01 15.51 -3.45
CA LEU A 81 -6.71 16.67 -4.29
C LEU A 81 -7.04 18.00 -3.61
N ALA A 82 -8.11 18.06 -2.80
CA ALA A 82 -8.46 19.26 -2.03
C ALA A 82 -7.39 19.62 -0.99
N SER A 83 -6.68 18.62 -0.46
CA SER A 83 -5.65 18.80 0.56
C SER A 83 -4.31 19.32 0.01
N ILE A 84 -4.08 19.27 -1.31
CA ILE A 84 -2.86 19.78 -1.95
C ILE A 84 -3.13 21.15 -2.61
N ALA A 85 -2.76 22.23 -1.93
CA ALA A 85 -3.09 23.61 -2.36
C ALA A 85 -1.86 24.53 -2.53
N LYS A 86 -0.67 24.10 -2.11
CA LYS A 86 0.54 24.92 -2.19
C LYS A 86 0.98 25.21 -3.62
N GLY A 87 1.63 26.36 -3.79
CA GLY A 87 2.06 26.86 -5.10
C GLY A 87 3.02 25.96 -5.88
N ASN A 88 3.80 25.11 -5.21
CA ASN A 88 4.75 24.19 -5.84
C ASN A 88 4.07 23.02 -6.59
N TYR A 89 2.80 22.69 -6.28
CA TYR A 89 2.06 21.67 -7.01
C TYR A 89 1.62 22.13 -8.40
N TRP A 90 1.52 23.44 -8.61
CA TRP A 90 1.21 24.07 -9.91
C TRP A 90 2.40 24.12 -10.87
N THR A 91 3.58 23.65 -10.45
CA THR A 91 4.69 23.45 -11.38
C THR A 91 4.28 22.41 -12.44
N TYR A 92 4.63 22.64 -13.70
CA TYR A 92 4.24 21.77 -14.82
C TYR A 92 4.51 20.28 -14.52
N GLU A 93 5.68 19.97 -13.94
CA GLU A 93 6.03 18.59 -13.58
C GLU A 93 5.09 17.98 -12.53
N ASN A 94 4.79 18.69 -11.44
CA ASN A 94 3.91 18.18 -10.39
C ASN A 94 2.45 18.13 -10.84
N TRP A 95 2.01 19.13 -11.62
CA TRP A 95 0.69 19.15 -12.23
C TRP A 95 0.45 17.93 -13.13
N ILE A 96 1.44 17.58 -13.98
CA ILE A 96 1.41 16.37 -14.80
C ILE A 96 1.41 15.11 -13.93
N ARG A 97 2.19 15.05 -12.85
CA ARG A 97 2.19 13.91 -11.92
C ARG A 97 0.82 13.67 -11.28
N VAL A 98 0.12 14.74 -10.90
CA VAL A 98 -1.26 14.63 -10.39
C VAL A 98 -2.18 14.08 -11.47
N GLY A 99 -2.10 14.58 -12.70
CA GLY A 99 -2.88 14.07 -13.83
C GLY A 99 -2.64 12.57 -14.09
N MET A 100 -1.38 12.13 -14.09
CA MET A 100 -1.02 10.71 -14.24
C MET A 100 -1.54 9.85 -13.10
N ALA A 101 -1.47 10.34 -11.86
CA ALA A 101 -1.97 9.62 -10.69
C ALA A 101 -3.49 9.41 -10.74
N VAL A 102 -4.25 10.46 -11.07
CA VAL A 102 -5.71 10.38 -11.21
C VAL A 102 -6.08 9.48 -12.39
N TRP A 103 -5.37 9.57 -13.52
CA TRP A 103 -5.57 8.69 -14.67
C TRP A 103 -5.35 7.23 -14.28
N HIS A 104 -4.26 6.93 -13.56
CA HIS A 104 -3.92 5.57 -13.13
C HIS A 104 -5.02 4.97 -12.27
N GLU A 105 -5.54 5.71 -11.30
CA GLU A 105 -6.59 5.24 -10.38
C GLU A 105 -7.95 5.08 -11.06
N THR A 106 -8.32 6.02 -11.93
CA THR A 106 -9.62 6.02 -12.62
C THR A 106 -9.63 5.24 -13.93
N GLY A 107 -8.46 4.74 -14.37
CA GLY A 107 -8.32 4.08 -15.67
C GLY A 107 -8.53 5.00 -16.88
N GLY A 108 -8.38 6.31 -16.69
CA GLY A 108 -8.57 7.30 -17.75
C GLY A 108 -10.03 7.65 -18.03
N SER A 109 -10.94 7.42 -17.10
CA SER A 109 -12.35 7.77 -17.23
C SER A 109 -12.58 9.28 -17.43
N LEU A 110 -13.76 9.67 -17.91
CA LEU A 110 -14.14 11.07 -18.07
C LEU A 110 -14.35 11.75 -16.70
N GLU A 111 -14.83 10.99 -15.71
CA GLU A 111 -14.99 11.43 -14.33
C GLU A 111 -13.63 11.76 -13.71
N GLY A 112 -12.61 10.93 -13.96
CA GLY A 112 -11.22 11.20 -13.55
C GLY A 112 -10.65 12.46 -14.20
N LEU A 113 -10.94 12.69 -15.47
CA LEU A 113 -10.58 13.92 -16.15
C LEU A 113 -11.26 15.13 -15.51
N SER A 114 -12.54 15.04 -15.17
CA SER A 114 -13.26 16.10 -14.47
C SER A 114 -12.68 16.42 -13.11
N LEU A 115 -12.23 15.41 -12.33
CA LEU A 115 -11.56 15.62 -11.04
C LEU A 115 -10.24 16.39 -11.22
N TRP A 116 -9.44 16.02 -12.23
CA TRP A 116 -8.17 16.70 -12.50
C TRP A 116 -8.38 18.14 -13.01
N ILE A 117 -9.41 18.39 -13.84
CA ILE A 117 -9.77 19.75 -14.27
C ILE A 117 -10.18 20.60 -13.06
N GLN A 118 -11.09 20.11 -12.21
CA GLN A 118 -11.53 20.83 -11.01
C GLN A 118 -10.37 21.15 -10.05
N TRP A 119 -9.40 20.25 -9.94
CA TRP A 119 -8.18 20.53 -9.18
C TRP A 119 -7.31 21.58 -9.86
N SER A 120 -7.15 21.49 -11.19
CA SER A 120 -6.33 22.41 -11.99
C SER A 120 -6.89 23.83 -12.04
N GLU A 121 -8.21 24.01 -11.96
CA GLU A 121 -8.87 25.33 -11.90
C GLU A 121 -8.44 26.18 -10.71
N ARG A 122 -7.83 25.57 -9.68
CA ARG A 122 -7.25 26.28 -8.53
C ARG A 122 -5.87 26.87 -8.81
N ASP A 123 -5.20 26.45 -9.90
CA ASP A 123 -3.93 27.06 -10.33
C ASP A 123 -4.18 28.49 -10.83
N PRO A 124 -3.50 29.51 -10.28
CA PRO A 124 -3.57 30.87 -10.80
C PRO A 124 -3.23 31.02 -12.29
N ASN A 125 -2.48 30.08 -12.87
CA ASN A 125 -2.10 30.07 -14.28
C ASN A 125 -3.04 29.24 -15.17
N PHE A 126 -4.13 28.68 -14.63
CA PHE A 126 -5.05 27.87 -15.39
C PHE A 126 -5.79 28.71 -16.44
N GLN A 127 -5.59 28.39 -17.72
CA GLN A 127 -6.21 29.13 -18.82
C GLN A 127 -7.49 28.46 -19.32
N SER A 128 -7.49 27.13 -19.48
CA SER A 128 -8.65 26.39 -19.99
C SER A 128 -8.55 24.88 -19.73
N ASP A 129 -9.69 24.21 -19.74
CA ASP A 129 -9.79 22.75 -19.64
C ASP A 129 -9.22 22.02 -20.88
N ARG A 130 -9.03 22.73 -22.00
CA ARG A 130 -8.47 22.19 -23.24
C ARG A 130 -7.09 21.59 -23.03
N ASP A 131 -6.27 22.18 -22.18
CA ASP A 131 -4.92 21.68 -21.87
C ASP A 131 -4.96 20.34 -21.14
N CYS A 132 -5.93 20.15 -20.25
CA CYS A 132 -6.17 18.89 -19.57
C CYS A 132 -6.65 17.83 -20.57
N ARG A 133 -7.69 18.16 -21.35
CA ARG A 133 -8.30 17.26 -22.34
C ARG A 133 -7.30 16.75 -23.37
N THR A 134 -6.40 17.61 -23.83
CA THR A 134 -5.39 17.26 -24.84
C THR A 134 -4.37 16.26 -24.29
N ARG A 135 -4.03 16.37 -23.00
CA ARG A 135 -2.99 15.54 -22.37
C ARG A 135 -3.51 14.23 -21.80
N TRP A 136 -4.78 14.19 -21.40
CA TRP A 136 -5.40 13.03 -20.75
C TRP A 136 -5.18 11.68 -21.46
N PRO A 137 -5.34 11.57 -22.80
CA PRO A 137 -5.10 10.31 -23.50
C PRO A 137 -3.63 9.85 -23.45
N GLY A 138 -2.70 10.80 -23.30
CA GLY A 138 -1.26 10.55 -23.26
C GLY A 138 -0.74 10.05 -21.90
N PHE A 139 -1.58 10.04 -20.86
CA PHE A 139 -1.20 9.52 -19.53
C PHE A 139 -1.28 8.00 -19.42
N ARG A 140 -1.72 7.31 -20.47
CA ARG A 140 -1.68 5.85 -20.53
C ARG A 140 -0.26 5.36 -20.22
N PRO A 141 -0.07 4.47 -19.22
CA PRO A 141 1.23 3.95 -18.89
C PRO A 141 1.87 3.26 -20.09
N SER A 142 3.13 3.62 -20.37
CA SER A 142 3.97 2.81 -21.24
C SER A 142 4.30 1.49 -20.52
N PRO A 143 4.36 0.35 -21.22
CA PRO A 143 4.85 -0.92 -20.64
C PRO A 143 6.22 -0.79 -19.96
N THR A 144 7.04 0.17 -20.43
CA THR A 144 8.40 0.43 -19.95
C THR A 144 8.51 1.69 -19.09
N GLY A 145 7.44 2.46 -18.94
CA GLY A 145 7.47 3.74 -18.23
C GLY A 145 7.23 3.60 -16.73
N ARG A 146 7.87 4.46 -15.92
CA ARG A 146 7.50 4.59 -14.50
C ARG A 146 6.05 5.05 -14.39
N CYS A 147 5.25 4.32 -13.62
CA CYS A 147 3.87 4.65 -13.34
C CYS A 147 3.78 5.55 -12.08
N THR A 148 3.18 6.73 -12.22
CA THR A 148 2.83 7.59 -11.07
C THR A 148 1.44 7.21 -10.61
N THR A 149 1.29 6.78 -9.35
CA THR A 149 0.02 6.34 -8.77
C THR A 149 -0.54 7.37 -7.78
N MET A 150 -1.80 7.19 -7.38
CA MET A 150 -2.44 8.02 -6.34
C MET A 150 -1.72 8.00 -4.99
N ALA A 151 -0.84 7.03 -4.73
CA ALA A 151 0.02 7.04 -3.54
C ALA A 151 0.89 8.30 -3.45
N THR A 152 1.29 8.87 -4.60
CA THR A 152 2.07 10.11 -4.64
C THR A 152 1.24 11.31 -4.15
N VAL A 153 0.00 11.41 -4.63
CA VAL A 153 -0.94 12.48 -4.25
C VAL A 153 -1.34 12.33 -2.78
N LEU A 154 -1.64 11.11 -2.32
CA LEU A 154 -1.95 10.84 -0.90
C LEU A 154 -0.79 11.23 0.02
N ARG A 155 0.45 10.90 -0.36
CA ARG A 155 1.64 11.33 0.39
C ARG A 155 1.72 12.85 0.50
N TRP A 156 1.56 13.56 -0.62
CA TRP A 156 1.60 15.03 -0.61
C TRP A 156 0.46 15.64 0.22
N ALA A 157 -0.76 15.12 0.07
CA ALA A 157 -1.92 15.54 0.86
C ALA A 157 -1.68 15.38 2.36
N ARG A 158 -1.13 14.23 2.76
CA ARG A 158 -0.77 13.93 4.14
C ARG A 158 0.31 14.87 4.67
N ASP A 159 1.36 15.11 3.88
CA ASP A 159 2.45 16.01 4.29
C ASP A 159 1.94 17.46 4.49
N GLU A 160 1.00 17.93 3.65
CA GLU A 160 0.38 19.26 3.81
C GLU A 160 -0.59 19.33 5.01
N ARG A 161 -1.38 18.29 5.27
CA ARG A 161 -2.22 18.20 6.47
C ARG A 161 -1.39 18.16 7.75
N MET A 162 -0.30 17.40 7.76
CA MET A 162 0.66 17.37 8.87
C MET A 162 1.27 18.74 9.17
N GLU A 163 1.49 19.57 8.16
CA GLU A 163 2.03 20.92 8.36
C GLU A 163 0.98 21.91 8.86
N THR A 164 -0.27 21.77 8.38
CA THR A 164 -1.36 22.70 8.66
C THR A 164 -2.05 22.44 10.01
N ASP A 165 -2.41 21.18 10.28
CA ASP A 165 -3.02 20.72 11.53
C ASP A 165 -2.41 19.37 11.95
N PRO A 166 -1.17 19.37 12.47
CA PRO A 166 -0.51 18.14 12.88
C PRO A 166 -1.28 17.40 13.97
N LEU A 167 -1.95 18.13 14.88
CA LEU A 167 -2.68 17.51 15.97
C LEU A 167 -3.97 16.84 15.48
N GLY A 168 -4.68 17.45 14.53
CA GLY A 168 -5.82 16.85 13.84
C GLY A 168 -5.41 15.58 13.09
N GLU A 169 -4.30 15.61 12.35
CA GLU A 169 -3.78 14.43 11.66
C GLU A 169 -3.45 13.31 12.64
N PHE A 170 -2.81 13.61 13.79
CA PHE A 170 -2.53 12.61 14.82
C PHE A 170 -3.80 11.98 15.38
N LYS A 171 -4.86 12.76 15.62
CA LYS A 171 -6.16 12.24 16.11
C LYS A 171 -6.88 11.40 15.05
N GLY A 172 -6.73 11.76 13.78
CA GLY A 172 -7.34 11.05 12.66
C GLY A 172 -6.67 9.71 12.40
N ARG A 173 -5.34 9.68 12.44
CA ARG A 173 -4.50 8.58 11.97
C ARG A 173 -4.05 7.60 13.05
N PHE A 174 -3.66 8.10 14.23
CA PHE A 174 -3.08 7.24 15.26
C PHE A 174 -4.11 6.83 16.31
N VAL A 175 -4.05 5.56 16.70
CA VAL A 175 -4.86 4.98 17.76
C VAL A 175 -3.94 4.50 18.87
N TYR A 176 -4.20 4.95 20.10
CA TYR A 176 -3.50 4.39 21.26
C TYR A 176 -4.07 3.01 21.58
N VAL A 177 -3.20 2.03 21.76
CA VAL A 177 -3.57 0.66 22.13
C VAL A 177 -3.09 0.40 23.55
N ALA A 178 -4.06 0.23 24.45
CA ALA A 178 -3.79 0.06 25.87
C ALA A 178 -3.00 -1.23 26.15
N ASP A 179 -3.36 -2.32 25.48
CA ASP A 179 -2.62 -3.57 25.52
C ASP A 179 -1.25 -3.38 24.85
N GLY A 180 -0.20 -3.48 25.66
CA GLY A 180 1.19 -3.37 25.18
C GLY A 180 1.72 -1.94 25.07
N ASP A 181 1.00 -0.92 25.55
CA ASP A 181 1.40 0.49 25.53
C ASP A 181 1.95 0.93 24.16
N ALA A 182 1.10 0.78 23.14
CA ALA A 182 1.48 0.89 21.74
C ALA A 182 0.60 1.90 20.98
N VAL A 183 1.04 2.24 19.77
CA VAL A 183 0.35 3.12 18.84
C VAL A 183 0.18 2.36 17.53
N HIS A 184 -1.07 2.28 17.08
CA HIS A 184 -1.42 1.74 15.77
C HIS A 184 -1.64 2.89 14.77
N ASP A 185 -1.11 2.71 13.57
CA ASP A 185 -1.23 3.65 12.47
C ASP A 185 -2.29 3.17 11.48
N LEU A 186 -3.40 3.89 11.36
CA LEU A 186 -4.50 3.54 10.47
C LEU A 186 -4.17 3.71 8.98
N GLU A 187 -3.11 4.46 8.65
CA GLU A 187 -2.60 4.56 7.27
C GLU A 187 -1.51 3.50 6.98
N GLY A 188 -1.08 2.74 7.99
CA GLY A 188 -0.14 1.64 7.83
C GLY A 188 -0.78 0.46 7.09
N TYR A 189 0.05 -0.50 6.70
CA TYR A 189 -0.48 -1.78 6.21
C TYR A 189 -1.10 -2.53 7.39
N GLY A 190 -2.26 -3.17 7.21
CA GLY A 190 -2.99 -3.84 8.30
C GLY A 190 -2.23 -4.97 9.03
N HIS A 191 -1.05 -5.36 8.53
CA HIS A 191 -0.13 -6.30 9.14
C HIS A 191 1.09 -5.65 9.81
N ASP A 192 1.19 -4.32 9.78
CA ASP A 192 2.28 -3.58 10.42
C ASP A 192 2.23 -3.79 11.93
N LYS A 193 3.39 -4.10 12.50
CA LYS A 193 3.51 -4.22 13.95
C LYS A 193 3.22 -2.85 14.59
N PRO A 194 2.33 -2.79 15.60
CA PRO A 194 2.11 -1.57 16.36
C PRO A 194 3.41 -1.05 16.97
N LEU A 195 3.63 0.25 16.88
CA LEU A 195 4.81 0.90 17.42
C LEU A 195 4.67 1.02 18.93
N LEU A 196 5.71 0.66 19.69
CA LEU A 196 5.68 0.93 21.13
C LEU A 196 5.58 2.45 21.35
N LEU A 197 4.83 2.89 22.36
CA LEU A 197 4.59 4.32 22.59
C LEU A 197 5.92 5.09 22.77
N LYS A 198 6.93 4.47 23.38
CA LYS A 198 8.29 5.03 23.49
C LYS A 198 8.94 5.28 22.13
N GLU A 199 8.85 4.33 21.21
CA GLU A 199 9.42 4.43 19.86
C GLU A 199 8.67 5.49 19.05
N PHE A 200 7.34 5.49 19.15
CA PHE A 200 6.49 6.50 18.54
C PHE A 200 6.84 7.93 19.00
N ARG A 201 7.05 8.13 20.31
CA ARG A 201 7.49 9.42 20.87
C ARG A 201 8.84 9.87 20.29
N ASN A 202 9.80 8.96 20.18
CA ASN A 202 11.12 9.26 19.63
C ASN A 202 11.02 9.62 18.13
N MET A 203 10.27 8.84 17.36
CA MET A 203 10.07 9.05 15.92
C MET A 203 9.38 10.38 15.62
N THR A 204 8.40 10.77 16.46
CA THR A 204 7.59 11.98 16.26
C THR A 204 8.08 13.20 17.05
N ALA A 205 9.24 13.12 17.72
CA ALA A 205 9.75 14.19 18.59
C ALA A 205 10.01 15.52 17.87
N ASN A 206 10.27 15.46 16.57
CA ASN A 206 10.54 16.61 15.71
C ASN A 206 9.26 17.23 15.13
N ILE A 207 8.12 16.54 15.21
CA ILE A 207 6.83 17.07 14.78
C ILE A 207 6.29 17.91 15.94
N ARG A 208 6.35 19.23 15.79
CA ARG A 208 6.07 20.19 16.87
C ARG A 208 4.95 21.14 16.47
N MET A 209 4.21 21.60 17.47
CA MET A 209 3.16 22.60 17.34
C MET A 209 3.31 23.68 18.41
N THR A 210 2.82 24.88 18.12
CA THR A 210 2.72 25.96 19.09
C THR A 210 1.38 25.86 19.83
N ILE A 211 1.43 25.92 21.15
CA ILE A 211 0.25 26.01 22.02
C ILE A 211 0.32 27.27 22.88
N GLU A 212 -0.83 27.77 23.30
CA GLU A 212 -0.92 28.79 24.35
C GLU A 212 -1.04 28.12 25.71
N GLU A 213 0.01 28.22 26.53
CA GLU A 213 0.02 27.69 27.89
C GLU A 213 -0.34 28.80 28.87
N ARG A 214 -1.42 28.61 29.64
CA ARG A 214 -1.81 29.55 30.71
C ARG A 214 -0.74 29.57 31.81
N ARG A 215 -0.15 30.74 32.04
CA ARG A 215 0.84 31.03 33.09
C ARG A 215 0.47 32.30 33.85
N PRO A 216 -0.55 32.23 34.72
CA PRO A 216 -1.01 33.37 35.50
C PRO A 216 0.13 33.96 36.35
N LEU A 217 0.20 35.28 36.40
CA LEU A 217 0.99 36.04 37.38
C LEU A 217 0.04 36.78 38.33
N ALA A 218 0.57 37.27 39.45
CA ALA A 218 -0.23 38.02 40.42
C ALA A 218 -0.83 39.31 39.83
N ASP A 219 -0.18 39.90 38.83
CA ASP A 219 -0.57 41.10 38.11
C ASP A 219 -1.32 40.82 36.78
N ASP A 220 -1.24 39.60 36.25
CA ASP A 220 -1.93 39.18 35.03
C ASP A 220 -2.41 37.71 35.15
N PRO A 221 -3.63 37.49 35.65
CA PRO A 221 -4.20 36.15 35.84
C PRO A 221 -4.51 35.41 34.54
N ASP A 222 -4.66 36.13 33.42
CA ASP A 222 -5.04 35.55 32.13
C ASP A 222 -3.85 35.36 31.19
N ARG A 223 -2.63 35.64 31.66
CA ARG A 223 -1.39 35.51 30.88
C ARG A 223 -1.27 34.14 30.23
N GLY A 224 -1.34 34.13 28.90
CA GLY A 224 -0.95 33.00 28.04
C GLY A 224 0.47 33.18 27.53
N VAL A 225 1.24 32.09 27.45
CA VAL A 225 2.58 32.09 26.85
C VAL A 225 2.62 31.05 25.74
N GLU A 226 3.04 31.47 24.55
CA GLU A 226 3.30 30.55 23.45
C GLU A 226 4.43 29.58 23.82
N LYS A 227 4.17 28.30 23.60
CA LYS A 227 5.13 27.23 23.86
C LYS A 227 5.11 26.23 22.72
N VAL A 228 6.29 25.92 22.21
CA VAL A 228 6.47 24.89 21.20
C VAL A 228 6.61 23.53 21.88
N VAL A 229 5.73 22.60 21.56
CA VAL A 229 5.67 21.26 22.16
C VAL A 229 5.62 20.17 21.08
N PRO A 230 6.09 18.94 21.37
CA PRO A 230 5.88 17.81 20.47
C PRO A 230 4.38 17.49 20.34
N VAL A 231 3.92 17.23 19.11
CA VAL A 231 2.49 17.00 18.83
C VAL A 231 1.97 15.76 19.54
N HIS A 232 2.78 14.69 19.62
CA HIS A 232 2.40 13.47 20.35
C HIS A 232 2.07 13.75 21.83
N SER A 233 2.67 14.78 22.44
CA SER A 233 2.40 15.12 23.84
C SER A 233 0.99 15.69 24.01
N GLN A 234 0.52 16.51 23.07
CA GLN A 234 -0.83 17.06 23.05
C GLN A 234 -1.86 16.01 22.62
N TRP A 235 -1.51 15.15 21.67
CA TRP A 235 -2.34 14.02 21.26
C TRP A 235 -2.63 13.07 22.44
N MET A 236 -1.62 12.78 23.28
CA MET A 236 -1.79 11.87 24.42
C MET A 236 -2.77 12.36 25.48
N ILE A 237 -2.95 13.68 25.64
CA ILE A 237 -3.87 14.28 26.61
C ILE A 237 -5.18 14.74 25.96
N SER A 238 -5.36 14.55 24.65
CA SER A 238 -6.56 14.98 23.94
C SER A 238 -7.73 14.06 24.26
N GLU A 239 -8.87 14.64 24.63
CA GLU A 239 -10.12 13.89 24.83
C GLU A 239 -10.61 13.20 23.55
N ALA A 240 -10.27 13.76 22.39
CA ALA A 240 -10.60 13.19 21.08
C ALA A 240 -9.58 12.13 20.60
N ARG A 241 -8.63 11.71 21.45
CA ARG A 241 -7.67 10.65 21.10
C ARG A 241 -8.38 9.30 20.98
N LYS A 242 -8.35 8.70 19.80
CA LYS A 242 -8.81 7.32 19.59
C LYS A 242 -8.01 6.36 20.47
N THR A 243 -8.72 5.54 21.24
CA THR A 243 -8.13 4.54 22.13
C THR A 243 -8.82 3.20 21.88
N ALA A 244 -8.03 2.15 21.72
CA ALA A 244 -8.48 0.77 21.66
C ALA A 244 -7.84 -0.04 22.79
N GLN A 245 -8.53 -1.08 23.25
CA GLN A 245 -8.02 -2.04 24.22
C GLN A 245 -6.89 -2.85 23.58
N GLY A 246 -7.15 -3.46 22.44
CA GLY A 246 -6.21 -4.36 21.77
C GLY A 246 -6.58 -4.61 20.32
N PHE A 247 -6.19 -5.79 19.83
CA PHE A 247 -6.39 -6.23 18.46
C PHE A 247 -7.24 -7.49 18.40
N GLU A 248 -8.13 -7.58 17.42
CA GLU A 248 -8.90 -8.78 17.11
C GLU A 248 -8.83 -9.06 15.61
N TYR A 249 -9.05 -10.32 15.22
CA TYR A 249 -9.11 -10.73 13.81
C TYR A 249 -10.54 -11.15 13.49
N VAL A 250 -11.30 -10.24 12.86
CA VAL A 250 -12.71 -10.48 12.51
C VAL A 250 -12.92 -10.20 11.02
N PRO A 251 -12.83 -11.23 10.16
CA PRO A 251 -13.03 -11.05 8.73
C PRO A 251 -14.43 -10.55 8.38
N GLY A 252 -14.49 -9.50 7.55
CA GLY A 252 -15.73 -8.82 7.17
C GLY A 252 -16.28 -7.86 8.22
N GLY A 253 -15.64 -7.71 9.38
CA GLY A 253 -15.98 -6.69 10.37
C GLY A 253 -15.41 -5.32 10.04
N ASP A 254 -15.93 -4.27 10.68
CA ASP A 254 -15.42 -2.90 10.57
C ASP A 254 -14.00 -2.77 11.12
N THR A 255 -13.33 -1.66 10.82
CA THR A 255 -11.98 -1.33 11.34
C THR A 255 -11.94 -1.27 12.87
N PHE A 256 -13.00 -0.74 13.48
CA PHE A 256 -13.17 -0.67 14.93
C PHE A 256 -14.27 -1.63 15.36
N LEU A 257 -13.91 -2.56 16.22
CA LEU A 257 -14.81 -3.55 16.79
C LEU A 257 -15.20 -3.12 18.20
N GLN A 258 -16.43 -3.39 18.62
CA GLN A 258 -16.89 -3.13 19.97
C GLN A 258 -17.39 -4.42 20.62
N ASP A 259 -16.97 -4.63 21.86
CA ASP A 259 -17.45 -5.76 22.65
C ASP A 259 -18.71 -5.41 23.47
N VAL A 260 -19.23 -6.41 24.20
CA VAL A 260 -20.41 -6.26 25.06
C VAL A 260 -20.23 -5.28 26.23
N GLN A 261 -18.99 -4.86 26.52
CA GLN A 261 -18.64 -3.90 27.57
C GLN A 261 -18.30 -2.51 26.99
N ASN A 262 -18.56 -2.27 25.70
CA ASN A 262 -18.18 -1.06 24.95
C ASN A 262 -16.67 -0.80 24.89
N ARG A 263 -15.83 -1.82 25.08
CA ARG A 263 -14.39 -1.73 24.81
C ARG A 263 -14.18 -1.79 23.31
N VAL A 264 -13.31 -0.92 22.81
CA VAL A 264 -12.98 -0.83 21.39
C VAL A 264 -11.76 -1.68 21.08
N TYR A 265 -11.79 -2.45 20.00
CA TYR A 265 -10.67 -3.23 19.49
C TYR A 265 -10.39 -2.85 18.04
N ILE A 266 -9.14 -2.99 17.61
CA ILE A 266 -8.75 -2.77 16.22
C ILE A 266 -8.84 -4.09 15.47
N ASN A 267 -9.59 -4.09 14.37
CA ASN A 267 -9.63 -5.24 13.47
C ASN A 267 -8.35 -5.32 12.66
N THR A 268 -7.63 -6.43 12.80
CA THR A 268 -6.41 -6.74 12.05
C THR A 268 -6.68 -7.39 10.70
N PHE A 269 -7.93 -7.77 10.44
CA PHE A 269 -8.30 -8.25 9.12
C PHE A 269 -8.33 -7.10 8.11
N HIS A 270 -7.60 -7.26 7.01
CA HIS A 270 -7.63 -6.36 5.88
C HIS A 270 -7.82 -7.17 4.60
N MET A 271 -8.94 -6.97 3.92
CA MET A 271 -9.13 -7.47 2.56
C MET A 271 -8.73 -6.37 1.58
N PRO A 272 -7.82 -6.63 0.62
CA PRO A 272 -7.54 -5.68 -0.44
C PRO A 272 -8.82 -5.30 -1.20
N VAL A 273 -8.95 -4.04 -1.57
CA VAL A 273 -10.02 -3.61 -2.47
C VAL A 273 -9.67 -4.12 -3.87
N PHE A 274 -10.47 -5.06 -4.36
CA PHE A 274 -10.37 -5.52 -5.74
C PHE A 274 -11.30 -4.66 -6.60
N HIS A 275 -10.74 -3.65 -7.26
CA HIS A 275 -11.49 -2.90 -8.26
C HIS A 275 -11.95 -3.83 -9.38
N ASP A 276 -13.23 -3.77 -9.71
CA ASP A 276 -13.76 -4.44 -10.90
C ASP A 276 -13.40 -3.60 -12.12
N PRO A 277 -12.42 -4.03 -12.96
CA PRO A 277 -12.05 -3.28 -14.13
C PRO A 277 -13.05 -3.49 -15.28
N CYS A 278 -14.08 -4.33 -15.07
CA CYS A 278 -15.20 -4.58 -15.98
C CYS A 278 -16.55 -4.53 -15.25
N PRO A 279 -17.05 -3.34 -14.86
CA PRO A 279 -18.25 -3.23 -14.02
C PRO A 279 -19.50 -3.90 -14.61
N ASP A 280 -19.62 -3.90 -15.94
CA ASP A 280 -20.74 -4.51 -16.66
C ASP A 280 -20.49 -6.01 -16.98
N ALA A 281 -19.32 -6.53 -16.59
CA ALA A 281 -18.86 -7.90 -16.84
C ALA A 281 -19.09 -8.37 -18.29
N THR A 282 -18.95 -7.47 -19.27
CA THR A 282 -19.20 -7.85 -20.67
C THR A 282 -18.20 -8.93 -21.10
N PRO A 283 -18.62 -9.89 -21.93
CA PRO A 283 -17.74 -10.98 -22.36
C PRO A 283 -16.44 -10.48 -22.98
N GLU A 284 -16.48 -9.45 -23.84
CA GLU A 284 -15.28 -8.95 -24.53
C GLU A 284 -14.25 -8.34 -23.57
N CYS A 285 -14.74 -7.58 -22.59
CA CYS A 285 -13.91 -6.91 -21.60
C CYS A 285 -13.30 -7.92 -20.60
N THR A 286 -14.10 -8.88 -20.16
CA THR A 286 -13.66 -9.96 -19.27
C THR A 286 -12.60 -10.83 -19.95
N GLU A 287 -12.83 -11.22 -21.21
CA GLU A 287 -11.90 -12.06 -21.98
C GLU A 287 -10.59 -11.35 -22.30
N SER A 288 -10.64 -10.06 -22.61
CA SER A 288 -9.44 -9.24 -22.83
C SER A 288 -8.55 -9.14 -21.59
N MET A 289 -9.14 -8.92 -20.41
CA MET A 289 -8.39 -8.72 -19.17
C MET A 289 -7.92 -10.02 -18.54
N LEU A 290 -8.79 -11.03 -18.48
CA LEU A 290 -8.49 -12.31 -17.87
C LEU A 290 -7.82 -13.28 -18.84
N GLY A 291 -7.81 -13.00 -20.15
CA GLY A 291 -7.25 -13.91 -21.14
C GLY A 291 -5.77 -14.22 -20.90
N VAL A 292 -4.97 -13.26 -20.44
CA VAL A 292 -3.57 -13.51 -20.06
C VAL A 292 -3.50 -14.42 -18.83
N PHE A 293 -4.35 -14.16 -17.83
CA PHE A 293 -4.42 -14.96 -16.62
C PHE A 293 -4.84 -16.41 -16.95
N PHE A 294 -5.92 -16.61 -17.70
CA PHE A 294 -6.42 -17.94 -18.05
C PHE A 294 -5.41 -18.74 -18.89
N ARG A 295 -4.75 -18.13 -19.89
CA ARG A 295 -3.66 -18.79 -20.62
C ARG A 295 -2.50 -19.19 -19.71
N HIS A 296 -2.17 -18.36 -18.72
CA HIS A 296 -1.14 -18.71 -17.76
C HIS A 296 -1.57 -19.85 -16.83
N MET A 297 -2.83 -19.86 -16.40
CA MET A 297 -3.39 -20.95 -15.61
C MET A 297 -3.48 -22.26 -16.40
N GLU A 298 -3.73 -22.22 -17.71
CA GLU A 298 -3.63 -23.40 -18.58
C GLU A 298 -2.21 -23.97 -18.65
N TYR A 299 -1.21 -23.09 -18.66
CA TYR A 299 0.19 -23.52 -18.62
C TYR A 299 0.57 -24.14 -17.27
N ILE A 300 0.16 -23.54 -16.14
CA ILE A 300 0.48 -24.03 -14.78
C ILE A 300 -0.32 -25.29 -14.43
N LEU A 301 -1.60 -25.33 -14.80
CA LEU A 301 -2.55 -26.40 -14.51
C LEU A 301 -3.17 -26.88 -15.82
N PRO A 302 -2.49 -27.75 -16.59
CA PRO A 302 -2.96 -28.17 -17.92
C PRO A 302 -4.24 -29.00 -17.87
N VAL A 303 -4.47 -29.73 -16.78
CA VAL A 303 -5.67 -30.54 -16.59
C VAL A 303 -6.86 -29.66 -16.19
N GLU A 304 -7.86 -29.58 -17.07
CA GLU A 304 -9.02 -28.69 -16.91
C GLU A 304 -9.78 -28.92 -15.60
N VAL A 305 -10.02 -30.18 -15.22
CA VAL A 305 -10.75 -30.52 -13.99
C VAL A 305 -10.01 -30.04 -12.73
N GLU A 306 -8.68 -30.13 -12.72
CA GLU A 306 -7.84 -29.65 -11.61
C GLU A 306 -7.83 -28.12 -11.54
N ARG A 307 -7.80 -27.47 -12.71
CA ARG A 307 -7.84 -26.02 -12.85
C ARG A 307 -9.17 -25.43 -12.37
N GLU A 308 -10.31 -26.04 -12.71
CA GLU A 308 -11.64 -25.65 -12.21
C GLU A 308 -11.76 -25.81 -10.69
N TRP A 309 -11.21 -26.90 -10.16
CA TRP A 309 -11.13 -27.10 -8.72
C TRP A 309 -10.25 -26.03 -8.04
N PHE A 310 -9.13 -25.66 -8.65
CA PHE A 310 -8.25 -24.60 -8.17
C PHE A 310 -8.94 -23.22 -8.18
N TYR A 311 -9.71 -22.90 -9.22
CA TYR A 311 -10.55 -21.69 -9.28
C TYR A 311 -11.57 -21.66 -8.15
N SER A 312 -12.24 -22.80 -7.90
CA SER A 312 -13.19 -22.94 -6.80
C SER A 312 -12.53 -22.73 -5.43
N TRP A 313 -11.31 -23.24 -5.26
CA TRP A 313 -10.52 -23.05 -4.05
C TRP A 313 -10.13 -21.56 -3.84
N MET A 314 -9.65 -20.86 -4.88
CA MET A 314 -9.36 -19.42 -4.79
C MET A 314 -10.62 -18.62 -4.44
N ALA A 315 -11.73 -18.89 -5.15
CA ALA A 315 -13.01 -18.22 -4.92
C ALA A 315 -13.53 -18.45 -3.49
N PHE A 316 -13.35 -19.65 -2.93
CA PHE A 316 -13.72 -19.96 -1.55
C PHE A 316 -12.97 -19.08 -0.55
N ASN A 317 -11.64 -18.93 -0.70
CA ASN A 317 -10.81 -18.15 0.22
C ASN A 317 -11.17 -16.65 0.18
N ILE A 318 -11.49 -16.12 -1.00
CA ILE A 318 -11.91 -14.72 -1.15
C ILE A 318 -13.31 -14.50 -0.54
N LYS A 319 -14.25 -15.41 -0.77
CA LYS A 319 -15.63 -15.29 -0.27
C LYS A 319 -15.77 -15.58 1.22
N ASN A 320 -14.89 -16.41 1.78
CA ASN A 320 -14.97 -16.87 3.18
C ASN A 320 -13.66 -16.65 3.94
N PRO A 321 -13.17 -15.39 4.07
CA PRO A 321 -11.87 -15.09 4.67
C PRO A 321 -11.75 -15.48 6.16
N GLY A 322 -12.88 -15.64 6.86
CA GLY A 322 -12.94 -16.15 8.23
C GLY A 322 -12.87 -17.67 8.36
N VAL A 323 -12.96 -18.40 7.25
CA VAL A 323 -12.97 -19.86 7.24
C VAL A 323 -11.72 -20.36 6.55
N ARG A 324 -10.85 -21.02 7.31
CA ARG A 324 -9.67 -21.66 6.74
C ARG A 324 -10.09 -22.84 5.86
N CYS A 325 -9.73 -22.79 4.58
CA CYS A 325 -9.87 -23.95 3.71
C CYS A 325 -8.99 -25.10 4.27
N LYS A 326 -9.58 -26.28 4.42
CA LYS A 326 -8.87 -27.47 4.96
C LYS A 326 -7.95 -28.13 3.95
N VAL A 327 -7.97 -27.66 2.70
CA VAL A 327 -7.14 -28.17 1.61
C VAL A 327 -6.25 -27.02 1.11
N THR A 328 -5.00 -27.34 0.81
CA THR A 328 -4.04 -26.40 0.23
C THR A 328 -3.43 -27.03 -1.02
N PRO A 329 -3.63 -26.44 -2.21
CA PRO A 329 -3.01 -26.92 -3.43
C PRO A 329 -1.48 -26.79 -3.33
N LEU A 330 -0.75 -27.82 -3.75
CA LEU A 330 0.68 -27.79 -3.92
C LEU A 330 0.99 -27.97 -5.41
N LEU A 331 1.58 -26.95 -6.02
CA LEU A 331 1.99 -26.98 -7.42
C LEU A 331 3.46 -27.39 -7.49
N ILE A 332 3.74 -28.53 -8.12
CA ILE A 332 5.10 -29.04 -8.30
C ILE A 332 5.39 -29.01 -9.79
N ALA A 333 6.34 -28.18 -10.21
CA ALA A 333 6.88 -28.26 -11.56
C ALA A 333 7.69 -29.55 -11.68
N THR A 334 7.30 -30.42 -12.60
CA THR A 334 8.11 -31.58 -12.98
C THR A 334 8.76 -31.27 -14.31
N ASP A 335 10.10 -31.39 -14.35
CA ASP A 335 10.95 -31.10 -15.51
C ASP A 335 10.54 -31.84 -16.79
#